data_AF-A0A1I1T6A3-F1
#
_entry.id   AF-A0A1I1T6A3-F1
#
_cell.length_a   1.000
_cell.length_b   1.000
_cell.length_c   1.000
_cell.angle_alpha   90.00
_cell.angle_beta   90.00
_cell.angle_gamma   90.00
#
_symmetry.space_group_name_H-M   'P 1'
#
loop_
_entity.id
_entity.type
_entity.pdbx_description
1 polymer ?
#
loop_
_entity_poly.entity_id
_entity_poly.type
_entity_poly.pdbx_seq_one_letter_code
_entity_poly.pdbx_strand_id
1 'polypeptide(L)'
;MNEEYEEFDLIEEIIRNDGSKYFEISNIDQNGIAELAVDHGLIKNVRILQLNIPRTKALVIYEKYINQNYHLETLNNERDWKNPTWVEWEKPKGKILDSYNLVLKSNQIG
;
A
#
# COMPACT_ATOMS: atom_id res chain seq x y z
N MET A 1 2.83 9.85 -21.69
CA MET A 1 2.35 10.04 -20.31
C MET A 1 3.26 9.19 -19.46
N ASN A 2 4.11 9.82 -18.65
CA ASN A 2 4.85 9.10 -17.64
C ASN A 2 3.82 8.86 -16.53
N GLU A 3 3.30 7.64 -16.42
CA GLU A 3 2.70 7.23 -15.16
C GLU A 3 3.80 7.41 -14.11
N GLU A 4 3.56 8.27 -13.12
CA GLU A 4 4.51 8.50 -12.04
C GLU A 4 4.66 7.18 -11.30
N TYR A 5 5.86 6.62 -11.37
CA TYR A 5 6.18 5.38 -10.72
C TYR A 5 6.43 5.67 -9.24
N GLU A 6 5.59 5.10 -8.39
CA GLU A 6 5.66 5.25 -6.94
C GLU A 6 6.65 4.24 -6.35
N GLU A 7 7.56 4.75 -5.52
CA GLU A 7 8.51 3.94 -4.78
C GLU A 7 7.97 3.64 -3.39
N PHE A 8 8.00 2.37 -2.99
CA PHE A 8 7.48 1.93 -1.70
C PHE A 8 8.59 1.82 -0.68
N ASP A 9 8.31 2.31 0.52
CA ASP A 9 9.29 2.44 1.59
C ASP A 9 8.70 2.22 3.00
N LEU A 10 7.42 1.84 3.11
CA LEU A 10 6.77 1.59 4.39
C LEU A 10 5.90 0.33 4.39
N ILE A 11 5.56 -0.11 5.60
CA ILE A 11 4.57 -1.16 5.84
C ILE A 11 3.54 -0.64 6.84
N GLU A 12 2.27 -0.89 6.55
CA GLU A 12 1.12 -0.45 7.35
C GLU A 12 0.15 -1.61 7.65
N GLU A 13 -0.55 -1.53 8.78
CA GLU A 13 -1.70 -2.38 9.10
C GLU A 13 -2.98 -1.64 8.68
N ILE A 14 -3.82 -2.33 7.92
CA ILE A 14 -5.14 -1.84 7.50
C ILE A 14 -6.21 -2.69 8.18
N ILE A 15 -7.16 -2.02 8.81
CA ILE A 15 -8.33 -2.63 9.44
C ILE A 15 -9.53 -2.33 8.54
N ARG A 16 -10.15 -3.38 8.01
CA ARG A 16 -11.37 -3.27 7.20
C ARG A 16 -12.58 -2.94 8.09
N ASN A 17 -13.66 -2.51 7.46
CA ASN A 17 -14.92 -2.22 8.15
C ASN A 17 -15.54 -3.43 8.87
N ASP A 18 -15.27 -4.64 8.38
CA ASP A 18 -15.66 -5.90 9.04
C ASP A 18 -14.75 -6.27 10.25
N GLY A 19 -13.70 -5.48 10.52
CA GLY A 19 -12.75 -5.69 11.60
C GLY A 19 -11.60 -6.64 11.26
N SER A 20 -11.60 -7.26 10.08
CA SER A 20 -10.45 -8.04 9.60
C SER A 20 -9.25 -7.13 9.33
N LYS A 21 -8.05 -7.72 9.44
CA LYS A 21 -6.78 -7.00 9.32
C LYS A 21 -5.92 -7.58 8.22
N TYR A 22 -5.11 -6.74 7.61
CA TYR A 22 -4.05 -7.16 6.71
C TYR A 22 -2.92 -6.11 6.71
N PHE A 23 -1.77 -6.50 6.15
CA PHE A 23 -0.65 -5.58 5.98
C PHE A 23 -0.57 -5.07 4.55
N GLU A 24 -0.13 -3.84 4.35
CA GLU A 24 0.15 -3.30 3.02
C GLU A 24 1.58 -2.77 2.98
N ILE A 25 2.22 -2.89 1.82
CA ILE A 25 3.56 -2.34 1.58
C ILE A 25 3.38 -1.18 0.61
N SER A 26 3.62 0.04 1.06
CA SER A 26 3.23 1.25 0.34
C SER A 26 4.25 2.36 0.58
N ASN A 27 3.84 3.62 0.40
CA ASN A 27 4.62 4.81 0.70
C ASN A 27 3.76 5.86 1.40
N ILE A 28 4.34 7.02 1.72
CA ILE A 28 3.66 8.06 2.48
C ILE A 28 2.42 8.62 1.77
N ASP A 29 2.43 8.71 0.44
CA ASP A 29 1.30 9.19 -0.34
C ASP A 29 0.13 8.20 -0.24
N GLN A 30 0.39 6.92 -0.48
CA GLN A 30 -0.62 5.87 -0.38
C GLN A 30 -1.16 5.72 1.04
N ASN A 31 -0.30 5.86 2.05
CA ASN A 31 -0.73 5.88 3.44
C ASN A 31 -1.67 7.07 3.72
N GLY A 32 -1.36 8.26 3.23
CA GLY A 32 -2.25 9.42 3.39
C GLY A 32 -3.59 9.24 2.67
N ILE A 33 -3.60 8.60 1.50
CA ILE A 33 -4.86 8.21 0.82
C ILE A 33 -5.64 7.19 1.65
N ALA A 34 -4.96 6.24 2.31
CA ALA A 34 -5.59 5.32 3.25
C ALA A 34 -6.14 6.04 4.51
N GLU A 35 -5.45 7.04 5.04
CA GLU A 35 -5.96 7.86 6.15
C GLU A 35 -7.23 8.61 5.74
N LEU A 36 -7.25 9.21 4.55
CA LEU A 36 -8.48 9.83 4.00
C LEU A 36 -9.58 8.80 3.78
N ALA A 37 -9.24 7.58 3.36
CA ALA A 37 -10.20 6.48 3.23
C ALA A 37 -10.81 6.09 4.60
N VAL A 38 -10.08 6.23 5.71
CA VAL A 38 -10.62 6.10 7.07
C VAL A 38 -11.61 7.22 7.37
N ASP A 39 -11.24 8.47 7.11
CA ASP A 39 -12.11 9.64 7.35
C ASP A 39 -13.41 9.57 6.54
N HIS A 40 -13.35 8.98 5.34
CA HIS A 40 -14.50 8.76 4.46
C HIS A 40 -15.26 7.45 4.74
N GLY A 41 -14.82 6.65 5.72
CA GLY A 41 -15.47 5.41 6.13
C GLY A 41 -15.36 4.24 5.14
N LEU A 42 -14.41 4.29 4.20
CA LEU A 42 -14.12 3.20 3.25
C LEU A 42 -13.38 2.04 3.93
N ILE A 43 -12.49 2.37 4.87
CA ILE A 43 -11.84 1.44 5.78
C ILE A 43 -11.97 1.94 7.22
N LYS A 44 -11.69 1.06 8.17
CA LYS A 44 -11.91 1.36 9.60
C LYS A 44 -10.72 2.06 10.24
N ASN A 45 -9.50 1.66 9.88
CA ASN A 45 -8.29 2.25 10.41
C ASN A 45 -7.09 1.91 9.52
N VAL A 46 -6.06 2.75 9.55
CA VAL A 46 -4.74 2.47 9.00
C VAL A 46 -3.67 2.87 10.02
N ARG A 47 -2.58 2.12 10.09
CA ARG A 47 -1.47 2.41 11.00
C ARG A 47 -0.14 2.00 10.37
N ILE A 48 0.77 2.96 10.23
CA ILE A 48 2.16 2.67 9.86
C ILE A 48 2.82 1.81 10.95
N LEU A 49 3.42 0.69 10.52
CA LEU A 49 4.17 -0.23 11.39
C LEU A 49 5.68 -0.03 11.25
N GLN A 50 6.16 0.19 10.03
CA GLN A 50 7.57 0.34 9.73
C GLN A 50 7.76 1.37 8.60
N LEU A 51 8.71 2.28 8.80
CA LEU A 51 9.17 3.25 7.79
C LEU A 51 10.57 2.88 7.30
N ASN A 52 10.96 3.42 6.14
CA ASN A 52 12.29 3.29 5.53
C ASN A 52 12.72 1.82 5.38
N ILE A 53 11.84 0.96 4.86
CA ILE A 53 12.15 -0.46 4.67
C ILE A 53 13.27 -0.64 3.64
N PRO A 54 14.13 -1.67 3.78
CA PRO A 54 15.23 -1.89 2.84
C PRO A 54 14.75 -2.16 1.42
N ARG A 55 15.42 -1.56 0.42
CA ARG A 55 15.10 -1.72 -1.01
C ARG A 55 15.55 -3.06 -1.58
N THR A 56 14.91 -4.13 -1.13
CA THR A 56 15.21 -5.50 -1.54
C THR A 56 14.67 -5.82 -2.94
N LYS A 57 15.17 -6.90 -3.56
CA LYS A 57 14.62 -7.40 -4.83
C LYS A 57 13.13 -7.77 -4.71
N ALA A 58 12.71 -8.27 -3.56
CA ALA A 58 11.32 -8.62 -3.30
C ALA A 58 10.42 -7.38 -3.30
N LEU A 59 10.87 -6.29 -2.64
CA LEU A 59 10.17 -5.01 -2.65
C LEU A 59 9.98 -4.49 -4.08
N VAL A 60 11.06 -4.44 -4.87
CA VAL A 60 11.01 -3.98 -6.26
C VAL A 60 10.08 -4.84 -7.13
N ILE A 61 9.98 -6.15 -6.87
CA ILE A 61 9.05 -7.01 -7.61
C ILE A 61 7.59 -6.67 -7.26
N TYR A 62 7.29 -6.49 -5.97
CA TYR A 62 5.95 -6.14 -5.51
C TYR A 62 5.54 -4.75 -5.98
N GLU A 63 6.40 -3.76 -5.78
CA GLU A 63 6.24 -2.36 -6.19
C GLU A 63 5.95 -2.24 -7.69
N LYS A 64 6.74 -2.91 -8.55
CA LYS A 64 6.50 -2.92 -9.99
C LYS A 64 5.14 -3.48 -10.36
N TYR A 65 4.71 -4.54 -9.68
CA TYR A 65 3.40 -5.12 -9.93
C TYR A 65 2.29 -4.13 -9.58
N ILE A 66 2.35 -3.50 -8.40
CA ILE A 66 1.33 -2.54 -7.99
C ILE A 66 1.26 -1.36 -8.97
N ASN A 67 2.39 -0.73 -9.27
CA ASN A 67 2.48 0.38 -10.22
C ASN A 67 1.94 0.05 -11.62
N GLN A 68 2.00 -1.22 -12.05
CA GLN A 68 1.52 -1.64 -13.37
C GLN A 68 0.03 -2.04 -13.41
N ASN A 69 -0.57 -2.34 -12.26
CA ASN A 69 -1.91 -2.92 -12.19
C ASN A 69 -2.94 -2.00 -11.51
N TYR A 70 -2.48 -0.96 -10.80
CA TYR A 70 -3.31 -0.04 -10.07
C TYR A 70 -3.00 1.40 -10.45
N HIS A 71 -4.05 2.23 -10.50
CA HIS A 71 -3.88 3.66 -10.52
C HIS A 71 -3.63 4.12 -9.08
N LEU A 72 -2.42 4.62 -8.82
CA LEU A 72 -2.03 5.11 -7.51
C LEU A 72 -2.43 6.58 -7.40
N GLU A 73 -3.43 6.83 -6.54
CA GLU A 73 -3.87 8.18 -6.18
C GLU A 73 -2.75 8.90 -5.42
N THR A 74 -2.60 10.22 -5.60
CA THR A 74 -1.57 11.01 -4.92
C THR A 74 -2.19 12.16 -4.15
N LEU A 75 -1.57 12.50 -3.01
CA LEU A 75 -1.95 13.68 -2.21
C LEU A 75 -1.71 15.00 -2.97
N ASN A 76 -0.88 14.99 -4.01
CA ASN A 76 -0.61 16.16 -4.84
C ASN A 76 -1.74 16.49 -5.83
N ASN A 77 -2.73 15.60 -5.99
CA ASN A 77 -3.87 15.80 -6.87
C ASN A 77 -5.12 16.13 -6.05
N GLU A 78 -5.71 17.31 -6.30
CA GLU A 78 -6.87 17.80 -5.56
C GLU A 78 -8.08 16.88 -5.61
N ARG A 79 -8.27 16.19 -6.73
CA ARG A 79 -9.38 15.27 -6.90
C ARG A 79 -9.27 14.07 -5.97
N ASP A 80 -8.06 13.56 -5.83
CA ASP A 80 -7.77 12.30 -5.14
C ASP A 80 -7.90 12.50 -3.63
N TRP A 81 -7.33 13.57 -3.06
CA TRP A 81 -7.48 13.81 -1.63
C TRP A 81 -8.88 14.28 -1.21
N LYS A 82 -9.71 14.80 -2.13
CA LYS A 82 -11.12 15.16 -1.83
C LYS A 82 -12.08 13.98 -1.92
N ASN A 83 -11.80 13.01 -2.78
CA ASN A 83 -12.67 11.85 -3.02
C ASN A 83 -11.80 10.61 -3.25
N PRO A 84 -11.16 10.07 -2.20
CA PRO A 84 -10.32 8.89 -2.34
C PRO A 84 -11.19 7.72 -2.79
N THR A 85 -10.79 7.02 -3.86
CA THR A 85 -11.52 5.82 -4.29
C THR A 85 -11.11 4.58 -3.53
N TRP A 86 -9.88 4.57 -2.99
CA TRP A 86 -9.22 3.54 -2.20
C TRP A 86 -9.61 2.09 -2.52
N VAL A 87 -8.65 1.30 -2.99
CA VAL A 87 -8.85 -0.12 -3.28
C VAL A 87 -7.82 -0.97 -2.57
N GLU A 88 -8.25 -2.11 -2.05
CA GLU A 88 -7.32 -3.13 -1.57
C GLU A 88 -6.63 -3.81 -2.76
N TRP A 89 -5.30 -3.84 -2.75
CA TRP A 89 -4.54 -4.47 -3.84
C TRP A 89 -4.51 -5.99 -3.71
N GLU A 90 -4.84 -6.67 -4.81
CA GLU A 90 -4.77 -8.11 -4.90
C GLU A 90 -3.32 -8.59 -4.95
N LYS A 91 -3.06 -9.70 -4.27
CA LYS A 91 -1.72 -10.30 -4.15
C LYS A 91 -1.78 -11.70 -4.79
N PRO A 92 -1.74 -11.80 -6.13
CA PRO A 92 -1.93 -13.07 -6.83
C PRO A 92 -0.87 -14.10 -6.40
N LYS A 93 -1.29 -15.37 -6.34
CA LYS A 93 -0.42 -16.48 -5.94
C LYS A 93 0.83 -16.55 -6.81
N GLY A 94 1.91 -17.06 -6.20
CA GLY A 94 3.23 -17.18 -6.83
C GLY A 94 4.09 -15.97 -6.52
N LYS A 95 4.86 -15.51 -7.52
CA LYS A 95 5.97 -14.58 -7.31
C LYS A 95 5.60 -13.28 -6.58
N ILE A 96 4.39 -12.74 -6.82
CA ILE A 96 3.94 -11.49 -6.19
C ILE A 96 3.66 -11.71 -4.70
N LEU A 97 2.81 -12.68 -4.37
CA LEU A 97 2.52 -13.05 -2.98
C LEU A 97 3.79 -13.48 -2.22
N ASP A 98 4.67 -14.24 -2.87
CA ASP A 98 5.96 -14.65 -2.26
C ASP A 98 6.86 -13.44 -1.96
N SER A 99 6.89 -12.46 -2.87
CA SER A 99 7.70 -11.24 -2.70
C SER A 99 7.13 -10.36 -1.59
N TYR A 100 5.82 -10.17 -1.57
CA TYR A 100 5.11 -9.47 -0.50
C TYR A 100 5.41 -10.11 0.88
N ASN A 101 5.22 -11.43 1.01
CA ASN A 101 5.49 -12.14 2.26
C ASN A 101 6.96 -12.07 2.68
N LEU A 102 7.89 -12.10 1.73
CA LEU A 102 9.31 -11.98 2.01
C LEU A 102 9.67 -10.59 2.54
N VAL A 103 9.06 -9.53 2.02
CA VAL A 103 9.24 -8.16 2.56
C VAL A 103 8.73 -8.08 3.99
N LEU A 104 7.52 -8.57 4.27
CA LEU A 104 6.98 -8.58 5.64
C LEU A 104 7.89 -9.35 6.61
N LYS A 105 8.27 -10.58 6.23
CA LYS A 105 9.15 -11.43 7.03
C LYS A 105 10.52 -10.79 7.29
N SER A 106 11.09 -10.11 6.30
CA SER A 106 12.39 -9.44 6.44
C SER A 106 12.34 -8.25 7.39
N ASN A 107 11.17 -7.64 7.55
CA ASN A 107 10.90 -6.54 8.48
C ASN A 107 10.27 -7.02 9.80
N GLN A 108 10.24 -8.33 10.06
CA GLN A 108 9.68 -8.93 11.29
C GLN A 108 8.19 -8.59 11.51
N ILE A 109 7.44 -8.43 10.42
CA ILE A 109 5.99 -8.24 10.43
C ILE A 109 5.31 -9.54 10.02
N GLY A 110 4.40 -10.04 10.87
CA GLY A 110 3.72 -11.32 10.69
C GLY A 110 3.29 -11.96 12.00
#